data_AF-A0A661APW8-F1
#
_entry.id   AF-A0A661APW8-F1
#
_cell.length_a   1.000
_cell.length_b   1.000
_cell.length_c   1.000
_cell.angle_alpha   90.00
_cell.angle_beta   90.00
_cell.angle_gamma   90.00
#
_symmetry.space_group_name_H-M   'P 1'
#
loop_
_entity.id
_entity.type
_entity.pdbx_description
1 polymer ?
#
loop_
_entity_poly.entity_id
_entity_poly.type
_entity_poly.pdbx_seq_one_letter_code
_entity_poly.pdbx_strand_id
1 'polypeptide(L)'
;VESPTSKRLNSVYFISADNGWAVGENGVILHWDGSEWLEECSPVDVELRAVQFLDEDNGWAAGDSEVVIHYDGVNWRVKYKGEKGTFTSLWFFDDTPEGWVSGHYIFHFYNDSCERDTSIDFYGCFYDMHFINSQKGWAVGEWAIDRGTGRGAVYCFDHNKWESVPIGKIAPLQNFWLSVFFISEDEGWIAGADDEIAGIEGAENMLHYKDGEWWVVNIDGYKTVYSLYFLTEKSGWAVGRKGYILKFQKP
;
A
#
# COMPACT_ATOMS: atom_id res chain seq x y z
N VAL A 1 10.20 19.12 -14.14
CA VAL A 1 10.77 17.91 -14.75
C VAL A 1 9.70 17.27 -15.62
N GLU A 2 10.01 16.91 -16.85
CA GLU A 2 9.08 16.21 -17.74
C GLU A 2 9.19 14.68 -17.54
N SER A 3 8.10 13.95 -17.82
CA SER A 3 8.11 12.48 -17.83
C SER A 3 8.62 11.98 -19.18
N PRO A 4 9.55 11.01 -19.23
CA PRO A 4 10.00 10.40 -20.48
C PRO A 4 8.96 9.46 -21.10
N THR A 5 7.86 9.17 -20.40
CA THR A 5 6.81 8.25 -20.83
C THR A 5 5.41 8.87 -20.76
N SER A 6 4.51 8.39 -21.61
CA SER A 6 3.07 8.65 -21.53
C SER A 6 2.28 7.53 -20.85
N LYS A 7 2.93 6.43 -20.48
CA LYS A 7 2.32 5.31 -19.75
C LYS A 7 1.87 5.77 -18.37
N ARG A 8 0.80 5.16 -17.85
CA ARG A 8 0.34 5.46 -16.49
C ARG A 8 1.37 4.98 -15.46
N LEU A 9 1.77 5.85 -14.54
CA LEU A 9 2.58 5.50 -13.37
C LEU A 9 1.65 5.21 -12.19
N ASN A 10 1.91 4.12 -11.47
CA ASN A 10 1.07 3.63 -10.38
C ASN A 10 1.69 3.85 -8.99
N SER A 11 3.01 3.81 -8.88
CA SER A 11 3.72 3.97 -7.61
C SER A 11 5.05 4.68 -7.81
N VAL A 12 5.51 5.35 -6.76
CA VAL A 12 6.78 6.08 -6.71
C VAL A 12 7.39 5.93 -5.32
N TYR A 13 8.70 5.76 -5.25
CA TYR A 13 9.46 5.66 -4.01
C TYR A 13 10.74 6.47 -4.10
N PHE A 14 11.09 7.20 -3.06
CA PHE A 14 12.34 7.97 -2.98
C PHE A 14 13.14 7.55 -1.75
N ILE A 15 14.42 7.23 -1.93
CA ILE A 15 15.37 7.04 -0.83
C ILE A 15 16.08 8.34 -0.46
N SER A 16 16.12 9.31 -1.38
CA SER A 16 16.61 10.67 -1.13
C SER A 16 15.95 11.67 -2.08
N ALA A 17 16.21 12.97 -1.91
CA ALA A 17 15.71 14.00 -2.84
C ALA A 17 16.22 13.82 -4.28
N ASP A 18 17.38 13.17 -4.43
CA ASP A 18 18.09 13.03 -5.70
C ASP A 18 18.10 11.57 -6.19
N ASN A 19 17.36 10.67 -5.53
CA ASN A 19 17.31 9.26 -5.92
C ASN A 19 15.94 8.64 -5.62
N GLY A 20 15.23 8.21 -6.66
CA GLY A 20 13.90 7.60 -6.54
C GLY A 20 13.47 6.85 -7.79
N TRP A 21 12.44 6.02 -7.67
CA TRP A 21 11.94 5.17 -8.74
C TRP A 21 10.44 5.29 -8.87
N ALA A 22 9.93 5.17 -10.09
CA ALA A 22 8.50 5.08 -10.38
C ALA A 22 8.23 3.87 -11.27
N VAL A 23 7.11 3.19 -11.01
CA VAL A 23 6.69 2.01 -11.78
C VAL A 23 5.26 2.15 -12.27
N GLY A 24 4.90 1.44 -13.33
CA GLY A 24 3.55 1.55 -13.88
C GLY A 24 3.15 0.56 -14.96
N GLU A 25 2.30 1.04 -15.86
CA GLU A 25 1.70 0.30 -16.96
C GLU A 25 2.75 -0.36 -17.88
N ASN A 26 2.44 -1.56 -18.36
CA ASN A 26 3.28 -2.33 -19.29
C ASN A 26 4.76 -2.38 -18.85
N GLY A 27 4.97 -2.67 -17.57
CA GLY A 27 6.29 -2.87 -16.97
C GLY A 27 7.18 -1.64 -16.93
N VAL A 28 6.67 -0.41 -17.13
CA VAL A 28 7.54 0.77 -17.12
C VAL A 28 8.20 0.94 -15.76
N ILE A 29 9.51 1.22 -15.78
CA ILE A 29 10.32 1.56 -14.61
C ILE A 29 11.10 2.81 -14.97
N LEU A 30 10.98 3.84 -14.13
CA LEU A 30 11.72 5.09 -14.24
C LEU A 30 12.60 5.28 -13.02
N HIS A 31 13.80 5.81 -13.21
CA HIS A 31 14.75 6.21 -12.16
C HIS A 31 14.97 7.72 -12.21
N TRP A 32 14.89 8.38 -11.07
CA TRP A 32 15.20 9.79 -10.86
C TRP A 32 16.65 9.92 -10.38
N ASP A 33 17.47 10.64 -11.14
CA ASP A 33 18.89 10.82 -10.85
C ASP A 33 19.24 12.14 -10.14
N GLY A 34 18.22 12.87 -9.67
CA GLY A 34 18.35 14.23 -9.10
C GLY A 34 18.15 15.36 -10.11
N SER A 35 18.08 15.04 -11.41
CA SER A 35 17.93 16.03 -12.47
C SER A 35 16.84 15.67 -13.48
N GLU A 36 16.74 14.41 -13.88
CA GLU A 36 15.77 13.90 -14.83
C GLU A 36 15.27 12.49 -14.47
N TRP A 37 14.16 12.10 -15.08
CA TRP A 37 13.67 10.73 -15.02
C TRP A 37 14.20 9.95 -16.24
N LEU A 38 14.87 8.83 -15.99
CA LEU A 38 15.43 7.93 -16.98
C LEU A 38 14.64 6.62 -17.00
N GLU A 39 14.34 6.08 -18.19
CA GLU A 39 13.69 4.77 -18.30
C GLU A 39 14.71 3.64 -18.11
N GLU A 40 14.39 2.69 -17.24
CA GLU A 40 15.21 1.50 -16.99
C GLU A 40 14.65 0.26 -17.73
N CYS A 41 15.54 -0.68 -18.03
CA CYS A 41 15.15 -1.96 -18.63
C CYS A 41 14.33 -2.78 -17.63
N SER A 42 13.07 -3.05 -18.00
CA SER A 42 12.19 -3.94 -17.24
C SER A 42 12.28 -5.38 -17.73
N PRO A 43 12.33 -6.37 -16.82
CA PRO A 43 12.33 -7.79 -17.19
C PRO A 43 10.91 -8.31 -17.47
N VAL A 44 9.89 -7.47 -17.38
CA VAL A 44 8.47 -7.82 -17.49
C VAL A 44 7.70 -6.81 -18.33
N ASP A 45 6.57 -7.24 -18.88
CA ASP A 45 5.65 -6.45 -19.70
C ASP A 45 4.26 -6.31 -19.08
N VAL A 46 4.14 -6.62 -17.78
CA VAL A 46 2.89 -6.54 -17.01
C VAL A 46 2.80 -5.25 -16.18
N GLU A 47 1.61 -4.86 -15.75
CA GLU A 47 1.40 -3.70 -14.88
C GLU A 47 2.16 -3.87 -13.55
N LEU A 48 3.09 -2.95 -13.26
CA LEU A 48 3.70 -2.83 -11.94
C LEU A 48 2.88 -1.84 -11.10
N ARG A 49 2.56 -2.22 -9.86
CA ARG A 49 1.61 -1.51 -9.00
C ARG A 49 2.25 -0.93 -7.75
N ALA A 50 3.31 -1.55 -7.25
CA ALA A 50 4.02 -1.10 -6.07
C ALA A 50 5.53 -1.16 -6.29
N VAL A 51 6.25 -0.21 -5.70
CA VAL A 51 7.71 -0.17 -5.66
C VAL A 51 8.19 0.28 -4.29
N GLN A 52 9.25 -0.32 -3.79
CA GLN A 52 9.96 0.07 -2.57
C GLN A 52 11.46 -0.08 -2.83
N PHE A 53 12.25 0.84 -2.29
CA PHE A 53 13.71 0.71 -2.24
C PHE A 53 14.17 0.77 -0.79
N LEU A 54 15.15 -0.08 -0.47
CA LEU A 54 15.78 -0.18 0.85
C LEU A 54 17.04 0.69 0.89
N ASP A 55 17.80 0.67 -0.20
CA ASP A 55 18.95 1.52 -0.48
C ASP A 55 19.08 1.74 -2.00
N GLU A 56 20.23 2.26 -2.47
CA GLU A 56 20.46 2.53 -3.89
C GLU A 56 20.63 1.27 -4.76
N ASP A 57 20.95 0.14 -4.14
CA ASP A 57 21.27 -1.13 -4.81
C ASP A 57 20.23 -2.23 -4.55
N ASN A 58 19.19 -1.95 -3.76
CA ASN A 58 18.22 -2.94 -3.33
C ASN A 58 16.79 -2.40 -3.41
N GLY A 59 16.09 -2.79 -4.47
CA GLY A 59 14.72 -2.36 -4.76
C GLY A 59 13.81 -3.51 -5.15
N TRP A 60 12.53 -3.39 -4.80
CA TRP A 60 11.50 -4.39 -5.06
C TRP A 60 10.30 -3.76 -5.74
N ALA A 61 9.73 -4.45 -6.71
CA ALA A 61 8.47 -4.05 -7.33
C ALA A 61 7.55 -5.26 -7.53
N ALA A 62 6.25 -5.03 -7.44
CA ALA A 62 5.24 -6.07 -7.59
C ALA A 62 4.03 -5.58 -8.38
N GLY A 63 3.27 -6.51 -8.97
CA GLY A 63 2.13 -6.15 -9.81
C GLY A 63 1.29 -7.30 -10.33
N ASP A 64 0.73 -7.11 -11.52
CA ASP A 64 -0.13 -8.08 -12.19
C ASP A 64 0.61 -9.38 -12.55
N SER A 65 -0.13 -10.48 -12.71
CA SER A 65 0.40 -11.84 -12.79
C SER A 65 1.18 -12.28 -11.54
N GLU A 66 0.82 -11.73 -10.37
CA GLU A 66 1.50 -11.97 -9.08
C GLU A 66 3.02 -11.90 -9.24
N VAL A 67 3.50 -10.87 -9.95
CA VAL A 67 4.93 -10.74 -10.23
C VAL A 67 5.61 -10.04 -9.07
N VAL A 68 6.81 -10.50 -8.71
CA VAL A 68 7.76 -9.79 -7.86
C VAL A 68 9.08 -9.70 -8.61
N ILE A 69 9.59 -8.49 -8.75
CA ILE A 69 10.90 -8.20 -9.36
C ILE A 69 11.81 -7.51 -8.35
N HIS A 70 13.11 -7.77 -8.46
CA HIS A 70 14.16 -7.25 -7.58
C HIS A 70 15.24 -6.56 -8.40
N TYR A 71 15.64 -5.37 -7.97
CA TYR A 71 16.79 -4.62 -8.46
C TYR A 71 18.01 -4.93 -7.59
N ASP A 72 19.12 -5.32 -8.22
CA ASP A 72 20.35 -5.76 -7.55
C ASP A 72 21.51 -4.75 -7.63
N GLY A 73 21.21 -3.46 -7.82
CA GLY A 73 22.20 -2.39 -8.07
C GLY A 73 22.69 -2.33 -9.51
N VAL A 74 22.26 -3.28 -10.35
CA VAL A 74 22.66 -3.32 -11.76
C VAL A 74 21.46 -3.54 -12.67
N ASN A 75 20.62 -4.55 -12.39
CA ASN A 75 19.46 -4.88 -13.22
C ASN A 75 18.27 -5.36 -12.38
N TRP A 76 17.08 -5.11 -12.91
CA TRP A 76 15.86 -5.76 -12.45
C TRP A 76 15.78 -7.22 -12.90
N ARG A 77 15.38 -8.12 -12.00
CA ARG A 77 15.16 -9.55 -12.28
C ARG A 77 13.84 -10.02 -11.70
N VAL A 78 13.19 -10.94 -12.42
CA VAL A 78 12.01 -11.64 -11.89
C VAL A 78 12.44 -12.58 -10.77
N LYS A 79 11.83 -12.43 -9.60
CA LYS A 79 12.01 -13.31 -8.44
C LYS A 79 10.86 -14.28 -8.29
N TYR A 80 9.64 -13.82 -8.53
CA TYR A 80 8.46 -14.65 -8.51
C TYR A 80 7.49 -14.20 -9.59
N LYS A 81 6.75 -15.15 -10.16
CA LYS A 81 5.69 -14.91 -11.13
C LYS A 81 4.63 -15.99 -10.99
N GLY A 82 3.44 -15.59 -10.54
CA GLY A 82 2.27 -16.45 -10.52
C GLY A 82 1.60 -16.55 -11.89
N GLU A 83 0.36 -17.06 -11.90
CA GLU A 83 -0.36 -17.30 -13.16
C GLU A 83 -1.29 -16.14 -13.52
N LYS A 84 -2.16 -15.69 -12.60
CA LYS A 84 -3.28 -14.78 -12.94
C LYS A 84 -3.74 -13.83 -11.83
N GLY A 85 -3.05 -13.74 -10.69
CA GLY A 85 -3.42 -12.78 -9.65
C GLY A 85 -2.80 -11.40 -9.86
N THR A 86 -2.97 -10.54 -8.86
CA THR A 86 -2.44 -9.18 -8.82
C THR A 86 -1.92 -8.90 -7.43
N PHE A 87 -0.70 -8.38 -7.34
CA PHE A 87 -0.19 -7.75 -6.13
C PHE A 87 -0.40 -6.24 -6.16
N THR A 88 -0.89 -5.68 -5.06
CA THR A 88 -1.32 -4.29 -4.91
C THR A 88 -0.33 -3.45 -4.12
N SER A 89 0.31 -4.04 -3.10
CA SER A 89 1.33 -3.41 -2.25
C SER A 89 2.38 -4.43 -1.83
N LEU A 90 3.54 -3.96 -1.40
CA LEU A 90 4.68 -4.76 -0.97
C LEU A 90 5.43 -4.09 0.18
N TRP A 91 6.05 -4.89 1.04
CA TRP A 91 6.96 -4.41 2.08
C TRP A 91 8.07 -5.43 2.33
N PHE A 92 9.30 -5.06 2.01
CA PHE A 92 10.53 -5.83 2.23
C PHE A 92 11.38 -5.18 3.31
N PHE A 93 12.25 -5.98 3.93
CA PHE A 93 13.09 -5.59 5.06
C PHE A 93 14.57 -5.66 4.69
N ASP A 94 15.38 -4.73 5.20
CA ASP A 94 16.79 -4.53 4.79
C ASP A 94 17.70 -5.75 5.04
N ASP A 95 17.39 -6.55 6.07
CA ASP A 95 18.24 -7.63 6.54
C ASP A 95 17.98 -8.99 5.87
N THR A 96 16.93 -9.10 5.06
CA THR A 96 16.54 -10.35 4.39
C THR A 96 15.91 -10.11 3.01
N PRO A 97 16.03 -11.04 2.05
CA PRO A 97 15.22 -11.02 0.82
C PRO A 97 13.79 -11.53 1.09
N GLU A 98 13.23 -11.16 2.23
CA GLU A 98 11.91 -11.58 2.70
C GLU A 98 11.03 -10.36 2.92
N GLY A 99 9.73 -10.57 2.81
CA GLY A 99 8.77 -9.49 2.90
C GLY A 99 7.35 -9.96 2.76
N TRP A 100 6.45 -9.00 2.70
CA TRP A 100 5.03 -9.24 2.51
C TRP A 100 4.58 -8.61 1.21
N VAL A 101 3.70 -9.30 0.48
CA VAL A 101 2.98 -8.74 -0.67
C VAL A 101 1.48 -8.94 -0.47
N SER A 102 0.69 -7.92 -0.81
CA SER A 102 -0.78 -7.96 -0.70
C SER A 102 -1.42 -8.04 -2.07
N GLY A 103 -2.65 -8.53 -2.12
CA GLY A 103 -3.48 -8.64 -3.32
C GLY A 103 -4.84 -9.21 -2.94
N HIS A 104 -5.27 -10.28 -3.60
CA HIS A 104 -6.46 -11.04 -3.17
C HIS A 104 -6.27 -11.79 -1.83
N TYR A 105 -5.04 -11.82 -1.32
CA TYR A 105 -4.70 -12.22 0.04
C TYR A 105 -3.46 -11.44 0.47
N ILE A 106 -3.00 -11.68 1.70
CA ILE A 106 -1.64 -11.35 2.09
C ILE A 106 -0.78 -12.59 1.87
N PHE A 107 0.41 -12.39 1.30
CA PHE A 107 1.38 -13.45 1.02
C PHE A 107 2.71 -13.10 1.68
N HIS A 108 3.32 -14.09 2.32
CA HIS A 108 4.71 -14.02 2.75
C HIS A 108 5.60 -14.36 1.56
N PHE A 109 6.48 -13.43 1.19
CA PHE A 109 7.54 -13.67 0.21
C PHE A 109 8.81 -14.09 0.92
N TYR A 110 9.32 -15.27 0.57
CA TYR A 110 10.60 -15.77 1.07
C TYR A 110 11.16 -16.83 0.12
N ASN A 111 12.48 -16.93 -0.01
CA ASN A 111 13.15 -17.89 -0.90
C ASN A 111 12.56 -17.90 -2.33
N ASP A 112 12.36 -16.72 -2.92
CA ASP A 112 11.78 -16.54 -4.26
C ASP A 112 10.40 -17.23 -4.43
N SER A 113 9.66 -17.39 -3.33
CA SER A 113 8.32 -17.99 -3.28
C SER A 113 7.33 -17.06 -2.56
N CYS A 114 6.10 -16.96 -3.08
CA CYS A 114 4.99 -16.31 -2.38
C CYS A 114 4.04 -17.36 -1.83
N GLU A 115 3.90 -17.40 -0.50
CA GLU A 115 2.95 -18.28 0.18
C GLU A 115 1.84 -17.47 0.82
N ARG A 116 0.59 -17.86 0.58
CA ARG A 116 -0.57 -17.20 1.18
C ARG A 116 -0.54 -17.36 2.70
N ASP A 117 -0.68 -16.26 3.43
CA ASP A 117 -0.85 -16.32 4.88
C ASP A 117 -2.19 -16.97 5.24
N THR A 118 -2.15 -17.93 6.17
CA THR A 118 -3.32 -18.73 6.56
C THR A 118 -3.95 -18.29 7.87
N SER A 119 -3.40 -17.29 8.55
CA SER A 119 -4.02 -16.69 9.74
C SER A 119 -5.20 -15.77 9.40
N ILE A 120 -5.40 -15.48 8.12
CA ILE A 120 -6.54 -14.72 7.58
C ILE A 120 -7.55 -15.73 7.00
N ASP A 121 -8.60 -16.00 7.75
CA ASP A 121 -9.58 -17.07 7.45
C ASP A 121 -10.59 -16.72 6.33
N PHE A 122 -10.43 -15.61 5.61
CA PHE A 122 -11.39 -15.17 4.61
C PHE A 122 -10.77 -14.61 3.33
N TYR A 123 -11.62 -14.46 2.32
CA TYR A 123 -11.30 -13.85 1.04
C TYR A 123 -11.45 -12.33 1.14
N GLY A 124 -10.41 -11.59 0.74
CA GLY A 124 -10.44 -10.13 0.74
C GLY A 124 -9.39 -9.53 -0.17
N CYS A 125 -9.69 -8.38 -0.78
CA CYS A 125 -8.69 -7.64 -1.54
C CYS A 125 -8.00 -6.67 -0.58
N PHE A 126 -6.72 -6.90 -0.32
CA PHE A 126 -5.88 -6.00 0.45
C PHE A 126 -5.24 -4.99 -0.50
N TYR A 127 -5.44 -3.72 -0.23
CA TYR A 127 -5.04 -2.64 -1.13
C TYR A 127 -3.72 -2.00 -0.72
N ASP A 128 -3.42 -1.95 0.58
CA ASP A 128 -2.20 -1.35 1.09
C ASP A 128 -1.70 -2.07 2.35
N MET A 129 -0.40 -1.97 2.57
CA MET A 129 0.30 -2.50 3.73
C MET A 129 1.36 -1.52 4.19
N HIS A 130 1.56 -1.46 5.50
CA HIS A 130 2.60 -0.64 6.09
C HIS A 130 3.20 -1.36 7.30
N PHE A 131 4.51 -1.57 7.28
CA PHE A 131 5.25 -2.09 8.42
C PHE A 131 6.18 -1.02 8.97
N ILE A 132 6.27 -0.99 10.29
CA ILE A 132 7.25 -0.14 11.01
C ILE A 132 8.53 -0.93 11.32
N ASN A 133 8.47 -2.27 11.29
CA ASN A 133 9.59 -3.20 11.41
C ASN A 133 9.13 -4.62 10.97
N SER A 134 10.04 -5.60 10.96
CA SER A 134 9.75 -6.98 10.52
C SER A 134 8.75 -7.76 11.39
N GLN A 135 8.40 -7.24 12.57
CA GLN A 135 7.50 -7.89 13.54
C GLN A 135 6.16 -7.17 13.68
N LYS A 136 6.01 -5.95 13.16
CA LYS A 136 4.81 -5.14 13.35
C LYS A 136 4.43 -4.38 12.09
N GLY A 137 3.20 -4.61 11.64
CA GLY A 137 2.64 -3.94 10.48
C GLY A 137 1.13 -4.00 10.44
N TRP A 138 0.56 -3.32 9.45
CA TRP A 138 -0.87 -3.26 9.21
C TRP A 138 -1.17 -3.46 7.75
N ALA A 139 -2.32 -4.04 7.48
CA ALA A 139 -2.85 -4.23 6.13
C ALA A 139 -4.30 -3.81 6.10
N VAL A 140 -4.70 -3.18 5.02
CA VAL A 140 -6.05 -2.66 4.85
C VAL A 140 -6.61 -3.04 3.50
N GLY A 141 -7.93 -3.17 3.46
CA GLY A 141 -8.60 -3.56 2.23
C GLY A 141 -10.10 -3.72 2.40
N GLU A 142 -10.62 -4.66 1.63
CA GLU A 142 -12.00 -5.12 1.71
C GLU A 142 -12.07 -6.62 1.96
N TRP A 143 -13.09 -7.07 2.69
CA TRP A 143 -13.48 -8.47 2.76
C TRP A 143 -14.83 -8.68 2.09
N ALA A 144 -14.96 -9.72 1.28
CA ALA A 144 -16.23 -10.06 0.65
C ALA A 144 -16.99 -11.06 1.53
N ILE A 145 -18.07 -10.61 2.18
CA ILE A 145 -19.07 -11.54 2.72
C ILE A 145 -19.95 -11.94 1.53
N ASP A 146 -19.79 -13.18 1.06
CA ASP A 146 -20.61 -13.88 0.06
C ASP A 146 -21.29 -12.98 -1.01
N ARG A 147 -20.60 -12.74 -2.13
CA ARG A 147 -21.13 -12.13 -3.36
C ARG A 147 -21.81 -10.76 -3.21
N GLY A 148 -21.11 -9.79 -2.61
CA GLY A 148 -21.33 -8.38 -2.97
C GLY A 148 -21.75 -7.42 -1.85
N THR A 149 -21.58 -7.78 -0.58
CA THR A 149 -21.54 -6.78 0.50
C THR A 149 -20.14 -6.78 1.09
N GLY A 150 -19.20 -6.17 0.37
CA GLY A 150 -17.85 -5.99 0.89
C GLY A 150 -17.86 -4.99 2.04
N ARG A 151 -17.02 -5.19 3.07
CA ARG A 151 -16.76 -4.15 4.07
C ARG A 151 -15.28 -3.91 4.24
N GLY A 152 -14.91 -2.89 5.00
CA GLY A 152 -13.52 -2.62 5.33
C GLY A 152 -12.89 -3.74 6.13
N ALA A 153 -11.71 -4.17 5.69
CA ALA A 153 -10.82 -5.03 6.42
C ALA A 153 -9.64 -4.21 6.94
N VAL A 154 -9.32 -4.39 8.23
CA VAL A 154 -8.10 -3.85 8.85
C VAL A 154 -7.48 -4.98 9.65
N TYR A 155 -6.19 -5.19 9.42
CA TYR A 155 -5.40 -6.23 10.04
C TYR A 155 -4.14 -5.66 10.62
N CYS A 156 -3.74 -6.20 11.77
CA CYS A 156 -2.44 -5.95 12.39
C CYS A 156 -1.63 -7.25 12.33
N PHE A 157 -0.41 -7.17 11.82
CA PHE A 157 0.60 -8.20 11.99
C PHE A 157 1.31 -7.96 13.31
N ASP A 158 1.44 -9.00 14.13
CA ASP A 158 2.15 -8.95 15.39
C ASP A 158 2.99 -10.22 15.56
N HIS A 159 4.32 -10.06 15.47
CA HIS A 159 5.38 -11.07 15.47
C HIS A 159 5.28 -12.16 14.39
N ASN A 160 4.20 -12.92 14.35
CA ASN A 160 4.07 -14.10 13.49
C ASN A 160 2.66 -14.32 12.94
N LYS A 161 1.71 -13.41 13.20
CA LYS A 161 0.31 -13.63 12.86
C LYS A 161 -0.39 -12.34 12.52
N TRP A 162 -1.30 -12.42 11.54
CA TRP A 162 -2.26 -11.36 11.24
C TRP A 162 -3.52 -11.53 12.09
N GLU A 163 -3.96 -10.44 12.71
CA GLU A 163 -5.18 -10.40 13.51
C GLU A 163 -6.08 -9.26 13.05
N SER A 164 -7.38 -9.53 12.95
CA SER A 164 -8.36 -8.54 12.53
C SER A 164 -8.54 -7.45 13.60
N VAL A 165 -8.52 -6.19 13.19
CA VAL A 165 -8.78 -5.04 14.06
C VAL A 165 -10.28 -4.72 14.04
N PRO A 166 -10.99 -4.77 15.20
CA PRO A 166 -12.44 -4.65 15.24
C PRO A 166 -12.91 -3.18 15.17
N ILE A 167 -12.83 -2.58 13.99
CA ILE A 167 -13.24 -1.19 13.75
C ILE A 167 -14.74 -1.00 13.48
N GLY A 168 -15.53 -2.08 13.38
CA GLY A 168 -16.95 -2.01 12.97
C GLY A 168 -17.88 -1.25 13.92
N LYS A 169 -17.46 -0.96 15.17
CA LYS A 169 -18.20 -0.07 16.08
C LYS A 169 -17.84 1.40 15.91
N ILE A 170 -16.73 1.68 15.22
CA ILE A 170 -16.08 2.99 15.10
C ILE A 170 -16.36 3.57 13.71
N ALA A 171 -16.27 2.73 12.68
CA ALA A 171 -16.75 2.98 11.32
C ALA A 171 -17.80 1.92 10.95
N PRO A 172 -19.05 2.07 11.39
CA PRO A 172 -20.15 1.16 11.01
C PRO A 172 -20.51 1.23 9.51
N LEU A 173 -20.22 2.34 8.83
CA LEU A 173 -20.36 2.45 7.39
C LEU A 173 -19.29 1.57 6.73
N GLN A 174 -19.71 0.73 5.78
CA GLN A 174 -18.96 -0.42 5.28
C GLN A 174 -17.81 -0.01 4.33
N ASN A 175 -16.96 0.91 4.78
CA ASN A 175 -15.93 1.57 3.98
C ASN A 175 -14.87 0.59 3.50
N PHE A 176 -14.44 0.67 2.26
CA PHE A 176 -13.25 -0.03 1.78
C PHE A 176 -12.01 0.80 2.14
N TRP A 177 -11.02 0.19 2.79
CA TRP A 177 -9.81 0.90 3.23
C TRP A 177 -8.71 0.79 2.20
N LEU A 178 -8.25 1.93 1.69
CA LEU A 178 -7.38 2.01 0.52
C LEU A 178 -5.93 2.31 0.87
N SER A 179 -5.67 2.93 2.02
CA SER A 179 -4.31 3.25 2.45
C SER A 179 -4.15 3.19 3.96
N VAL A 180 -2.97 2.76 4.39
CA VAL A 180 -2.57 2.66 5.79
C VAL A 180 -1.18 3.25 5.98
N PHE A 181 -1.00 3.99 7.07
CA PHE A 181 0.30 4.55 7.40
C PHE A 181 0.44 4.66 8.92
N PHE A 182 1.52 4.12 9.47
CA PHE A 182 1.83 4.19 10.90
C PHE A 182 3.19 4.84 11.11
N ILE A 183 3.27 5.81 12.01
CA ILE A 183 4.57 6.41 12.38
C ILE A 183 5.23 5.68 13.55
N SER A 184 4.47 4.89 14.29
CA SER A 184 4.93 4.08 15.43
C SER A 184 3.91 2.98 15.75
N GLU A 185 4.22 2.13 16.73
CA GLU A 185 3.28 1.11 17.23
C GLU A 185 1.99 1.68 17.79
N ASP A 186 2.05 2.90 18.31
CA ASP A 186 0.97 3.54 19.05
C ASP A 186 0.31 4.66 18.24
N GLU A 187 0.69 4.91 16.99
CA GLU A 187 0.13 6.01 16.20
C GLU A 187 0.12 5.76 14.69
N GLY A 188 -1.06 5.84 14.09
CA GLY A 188 -1.24 5.63 12.66
C GLY A 188 -2.62 5.96 12.14
N TRP A 189 -2.79 5.94 10.83
CA TRP A 189 -4.00 6.32 10.13
C TRP A 189 -4.36 5.30 9.08
N ILE A 190 -5.66 5.14 8.88
CA ILE A 190 -6.20 4.44 7.71
C ILE A 190 -7.18 5.36 7.01
N ALA A 191 -7.26 5.24 5.70
CA ALA A 191 -8.17 6.03 4.91
C ALA A 191 -8.72 5.23 3.73
N GLY A 192 -9.91 5.60 3.28
CA GLY A 192 -10.65 4.77 2.35
C GLY A 192 -11.76 5.50 1.61
N ALA A 193 -12.65 4.68 1.04
CA ALA A 193 -13.85 5.10 0.35
C ALA A 193 -15.07 4.53 1.07
N ASP A 194 -16.14 5.31 1.08
CA ASP A 194 -17.48 4.78 1.38
C ASP A 194 -17.98 3.96 0.20
N ASP A 195 -18.76 2.93 0.50
CA ASP A 195 -19.48 2.17 -0.50
C ASP A 195 -20.65 3.04 -1.01
N GLU A 196 -20.46 3.68 -2.18
CA GLU A 196 -21.49 4.53 -2.83
C GLU A 196 -22.86 3.79 -2.98
N ILE A 197 -22.88 2.44 -2.86
CA ILE A 197 -24.07 1.60 -2.91
C ILE A 197 -25.06 1.92 -1.78
N ALA A 198 -24.63 2.41 -0.62
CA ALA A 198 -25.53 2.67 0.51
C ALA A 198 -26.38 3.95 0.37
N GLY A 199 -26.09 4.84 -0.58
CA GLY A 199 -26.78 6.13 -0.73
C GLY A 199 -26.68 7.05 0.50
N ILE A 200 -25.82 6.69 1.47
CA ILE A 200 -25.45 7.50 2.62
C ILE A 200 -24.19 8.24 2.20
N GLU A 201 -24.24 9.56 2.12
CA GLU A 201 -23.06 10.35 1.78
C GLU A 201 -22.06 10.31 2.97
N GLY A 202 -20.98 9.54 2.80
CA GLY A 202 -19.60 9.75 3.25
C GLY A 202 -19.35 10.32 4.65
N ALA A 203 -19.49 9.46 5.65
CA ALA A 203 -18.84 9.67 6.94
C ALA A 203 -17.75 8.59 7.17
N GLU A 204 -16.79 8.86 8.05
CA GLU A 204 -15.90 7.82 8.61
C GLU A 204 -14.83 7.26 7.65
N ASN A 205 -14.52 7.95 6.54
CA ASN A 205 -13.54 7.51 5.52
C ASN A 205 -12.06 7.66 5.93
N MET A 206 -11.81 8.10 7.16
CA MET A 206 -10.48 8.18 7.72
C MET A 206 -10.56 7.91 9.21
N LEU A 207 -9.73 6.97 9.70
CA LEU A 207 -9.55 6.73 11.12
C LEU A 207 -8.13 7.09 11.54
N HIS A 208 -8.00 7.53 12.77
CA HIS A 208 -6.74 7.71 13.46
C HIS A 208 -6.70 6.75 14.65
N TYR A 209 -5.57 6.08 14.78
CA TYR A 209 -5.22 5.23 15.89
C TYR A 209 -4.22 5.96 16.79
N LYS A 210 -4.49 5.99 18.10
CA LYS A 210 -3.53 6.45 19.11
C LYS A 210 -3.70 5.64 20.39
N ASP A 211 -2.60 5.16 20.96
CA ASP A 211 -2.54 4.57 22.31
C ASP A 211 -3.62 3.48 22.56
N GLY A 212 -3.86 2.61 21.57
CA GLY A 212 -4.83 1.51 21.68
C GLY A 212 -6.25 1.84 21.25
N GLU A 213 -6.55 3.10 20.92
CA GLU A 213 -7.88 3.55 20.55
C GLU A 213 -7.94 4.05 19.10
N TRP A 214 -9.06 3.76 18.42
CA TRP A 214 -9.35 4.26 17.08
C TRP A 214 -10.49 5.27 17.14
N TRP A 215 -10.41 6.32 16.32
CA TRP A 215 -11.50 7.26 16.15
C TRP A 215 -11.60 7.80 14.72
N VAL A 216 -12.80 8.24 14.39
CA VAL A 216 -13.09 8.89 13.11
C VAL A 216 -12.44 10.26 13.04
N VAL A 217 -11.68 10.50 11.98
CA VAL A 217 -11.19 11.82 11.61
C VAL A 217 -12.19 12.44 10.65
N ASN A 218 -12.84 13.53 11.06
CA ASN A 218 -13.73 14.26 10.18
C ASN A 218 -12.90 15.08 9.18
N ILE A 219 -12.94 14.68 7.93
CA ILE A 219 -12.37 15.40 6.80
C ILE A 219 -13.51 16.11 6.05
N ASP A 220 -13.57 17.44 6.16
CA ASP A 220 -14.68 18.22 5.61
C ASP A 220 -14.86 17.96 4.10
N GLY A 221 -16.08 17.54 3.74
CA GLY A 221 -16.50 17.27 2.38
C GLY A 221 -16.18 15.86 1.91
N TYR A 222 -17.25 15.07 1.74
CA TYR A 222 -17.34 13.71 1.20
C TYR A 222 -16.28 13.34 0.15
N LYS A 223 -15.17 12.73 0.59
CA LYS A 223 -14.08 12.35 -0.32
C LYS A 223 -13.49 11.01 0.06
N THR A 224 -13.49 10.11 -0.91
CA THR A 224 -12.54 9.01 -0.98
C THR A 224 -11.12 9.55 -0.84
N VAL A 225 -10.37 8.98 0.10
CA VAL A 225 -8.94 9.22 0.26
C VAL A 225 -8.23 7.97 -0.26
N TYR A 226 -7.36 8.17 -1.24
CA TYR A 226 -6.65 7.09 -1.93
C TYR A 226 -5.30 6.76 -1.30
N SER A 227 -4.62 7.75 -0.71
CA SER A 227 -3.28 7.56 -0.15
C SER A 227 -3.01 8.52 0.99
N LEU A 228 -2.28 8.03 1.99
CA LEU A 228 -1.80 8.73 3.16
C LEU A 228 -0.26 8.75 3.18
N TYR A 229 0.31 9.84 3.70
CA TYR A 229 1.75 9.91 3.98
C TYR A 229 2.00 10.86 5.16
N PHE A 230 2.64 10.40 6.23
CA PHE A 230 2.93 11.21 7.41
C PHE A 230 4.43 11.29 7.68
N LEU A 231 4.91 12.50 8.00
CA LEU A 231 6.29 12.74 8.46
C LEU A 231 6.40 12.64 9.97
N THR A 232 5.35 13.06 10.68
CA THR A 232 5.29 13.10 12.15
C THR A 232 3.84 12.95 12.60
N GLU A 233 3.62 12.84 13.92
CA GLU A 233 2.30 12.89 14.56
C GLU A 233 1.51 14.18 14.23
N LYS A 234 2.20 15.25 13.78
CA LYS A 234 1.61 16.57 13.52
C LYS A 234 1.59 16.96 12.06
N SER A 235 2.30 16.23 11.19
CA SER A 235 2.53 16.66 9.81
C SER A 235 2.42 15.50 8.83
N GLY A 236 1.54 15.64 7.84
CA GLY A 236 1.39 14.68 6.76
C GLY A 236 0.50 15.21 5.65
N TRP A 237 0.26 14.36 4.66
CA TRP A 237 -0.57 14.62 3.51
C TRP A 237 -1.51 13.45 3.24
N ALA A 238 -2.65 13.76 2.66
CA ALA A 238 -3.55 12.78 2.08
C ALA A 238 -4.00 13.26 0.71
N VAL A 239 -4.19 12.33 -0.23
CA VAL A 239 -4.69 12.62 -1.58
C VAL A 239 -5.94 11.82 -1.89
N GLY A 240 -6.87 12.41 -2.64
CA GLY A 240 -8.20 11.83 -2.86
C GLY A 240 -8.86 12.20 -4.18
N ARG A 241 -10.09 11.70 -4.37
CA ARG A 241 -10.90 11.85 -5.60
C ARG A 241 -10.98 13.29 -6.08
N LYS A 242 -11.03 13.55 -7.39
CA LYS A 242 -11.06 14.92 -7.98
C LYS A 242 -9.84 15.78 -7.63
N GLY A 243 -8.68 15.18 -7.34
CA GLY A 243 -7.42 15.88 -7.13
C GLY A 243 -7.32 16.59 -5.77
N TYR A 244 -8.08 16.16 -4.76
CA TYR A 244 -7.97 16.73 -3.42
C TYR A 244 -6.63 16.38 -2.80
N ILE A 245 -6.01 17.38 -2.18
CA ILE A 245 -4.81 17.26 -1.35
C ILE A 245 -5.13 17.89 0.00
N LEU A 246 -4.98 17.12 1.07
CA LEU A 246 -5.09 17.59 2.44
C LEU A 246 -3.69 17.64 3.05
N LYS A 247 -3.39 18.71 3.77
CA LYS A 247 -2.19 18.83 4.59
C LYS A 247 -2.61 18.81 6.06
N PHE A 248 -2.10 17.84 6.81
CA PHE A 248 -2.24 17.81 8.25
C PHE A 248 -1.14 18.67 8.85
N GLN A 249 -1.53 19.64 9.67
CA GLN A 249 -0.61 20.46 10.44
C GLN A 249 -1.30 20.85 11.76
N LYS A 250 -0.91 20.23 12.87
CA LYS A 250 -1.31 20.73 14.20
C LYS A 250 -0.45 21.97 14.54
N PRO A 251 -1.05 23.04 15.13
CA PRO A 251 -0.31 24.22 15.58
C PRO A 251 0.68 23.92 16.72
#